data_AF-A0A4U1ZJE3-F1
#
_entry.id   AF-A0A4U1ZJE3-F1
#
_cell.length_a   1.000
_cell.length_b   1.000
_cell.length_c   1.000
_cell.angle_alpha   90.00
_cell.angle_beta   90.00
_cell.angle_gamma   90.00
#
_symmetry.space_group_name_H-M   'P 1'
#
loop_
_entity.id
_entity.type
_entity.pdbx_description
1 polymer ?
#
loop_
_entity_poly.entity_id
_entity_poly.type
_entity_poly.pdbx_seq_one_letter_code
_entity_poly.pdbx_strand_id
1 'polypeptide(L)'
;MDKTSFAELPIKLSHPIVSLYRLLDEKKEHSQSLGEQNSILELQLYLQNICHLTRTAYSSFITLKSRPMLEQLMRKSFSLERQLDAMAKHHEWLEDSDTQMLKQMGIIMDALSSENKRLSD
;
A
#
# COMPACT_ATOMS: atom_id res chain seq x y z
N MET A 1 6.46 1.22 33.42
CA MET A 1 5.45 1.72 32.46
C MET A 1 5.68 0.95 31.18
N ASP A 2 4.84 -0.04 30.90
CA ASP A 2 4.93 -0.79 29.63
C ASP A 2 4.70 0.22 28.51
N LYS A 3 5.78 0.56 27.80
CA LYS A 3 5.65 1.16 26.49
C LYS A 3 5.00 0.06 25.65
N THR A 4 3.69 0.13 25.49
CA THR A 4 3.01 -0.50 24.36
C THR A 4 3.71 0.04 23.13
N SER A 5 4.78 -0.66 22.72
CA SER A 5 5.52 -0.32 21.53
C SER A 5 4.52 -0.52 20.41
N PHE A 6 3.93 0.56 19.92
CA PHE A 6 3.42 0.55 18.57
C PHE A 6 4.61 0.14 17.73
N ALA A 7 4.62 -1.12 17.27
CA ALA A 7 5.67 -1.58 16.40
C ALA A 7 5.69 -0.63 15.22
N GLU A 8 6.74 0.19 15.13
CA GLU A 8 6.91 1.09 14.02
C GLU A 8 7.02 0.22 12.78
N LEU A 9 6.12 0.47 11.83
CA LEU A 9 6.17 -0.20 10.54
C LEU A 9 7.56 0.03 9.93
N PRO A 10 8.17 -0.99 9.29
CA PRO A 10 9.44 -0.80 8.60
C PRO A 10 9.37 0.41 7.68
N ILE A 11 10.38 1.28 7.73
CA ILE A 11 10.44 2.52 6.92
C ILE A 11 10.20 2.23 5.43
N LYS A 12 10.70 1.10 4.94
CA LYS A 12 10.52 0.61 3.56
C LYS A 12 9.07 0.31 3.18
N LEU A 13 8.16 0.19 4.15
CA LEU A 13 6.72 0.00 3.95
C LEU A 13 5.93 1.24 4.36
N SER A 14 6.24 1.85 5.50
CA SER A 14 5.48 3.01 6.01
C SER A 14 5.59 4.23 5.10
N HIS A 15 6.79 4.55 4.61
CA HIS A 15 7.00 5.70 3.72
C HIS A 15 6.21 5.58 2.41
N PRO A 16 6.33 4.49 1.61
CA PRO A 16 5.59 4.40 0.36
C PRO A 16 4.07 4.32 0.57
N ILE A 17 3.58 3.71 1.65
CA ILE A 17 2.15 3.73 1.99
C ILE A 17 1.67 5.17 2.26
N VAL A 18 2.41 5.96 3.04
CA VAL A 18 2.07 7.36 3.30
C VAL A 18 2.15 8.20 2.03
N SER A 19 3.16 7.98 1.19
CA SER A 19 3.29 8.67 -0.09
C SER A 19 2.11 8.37 -1.03
N LEU A 20 1.68 7.10 -1.12
CA LEU A 20 0.49 6.72 -1.89
C LEU A 20 -0.76 7.43 -1.40
N TYR A 21 -0.96 7.50 -0.09
CA TYR A 21 -2.09 8.24 0.48
C TYR A 21 -2.11 9.70 0.05
N ARG A 22 -0.96 10.37 0.15
CA ARG A 22 -0.83 11.78 -0.24
C ARG A 22 -1.11 11.99 -1.72
N LEU A 23 -0.55 11.14 -2.59
CA LEU A 23 -0.80 11.22 -4.03
C LEU A 23 -2.29 11.02 -4.35
N LEU A 24 -2.97 10.11 -3.66
CA LEU A 24 -4.40 9.88 -3.82
C LEU A 24 -5.23 11.07 -3.29
N ASP A 25 -4.86 11.64 -2.14
CA ASP A 25 -5.51 12.84 -1.60
C ASP A 25 -5.36 14.03 -2.56
N GLU A 26 -4.14 14.28 -3.05
CA GLU A 26 -3.87 15.32 -4.05
C GLU A 26 -4.72 15.09 -5.31
N LYS A 27 -4.81 13.85 -5.81
CA LYS A 27 -5.67 13.54 -6.96
C LYS A 27 -7.14 13.83 -6.70
N LYS A 28 -7.63 13.46 -5.52
CA LYS A 28 -9.03 13.68 -5.14
C LYS A 28 -9.35 15.16 -5.04
N GLU A 29 -8.46 15.96 -4.46
CA GLU A 29 -8.61 17.41 -4.32
C GLU A 29 -8.68 18.13 -5.67
N HIS A 30 -7.94 17.65 -6.68
CA HIS A 30 -7.92 18.23 -8.02
C HIS A 30 -8.99 17.66 -8.96
N SER A 31 -9.68 16.58 -8.56
CA SER A 31 -10.71 15.95 -9.37
C SER A 31 -12.02 16.76 -9.35
N GLN A 32 -12.59 17.00 -10.53
CA GLN A 32 -13.91 17.61 -10.70
C GLN A 32 -15.04 16.58 -10.88
N SER A 33 -14.69 15.29 -10.97
CA SER A 33 -15.65 14.20 -11.21
C SER A 33 -16.00 13.50 -9.90
N LEU A 34 -17.28 13.52 -9.52
CA LEU A 34 -17.75 12.75 -8.36
C LEU A 34 -17.46 11.25 -8.52
N GLY A 35 -17.50 10.72 -9.74
CA GLY A 35 -17.16 9.33 -10.02
C GLY A 35 -15.69 9.03 -9.73
N GLU A 36 -14.78 9.91 -10.16
CA GLU A 36 -13.35 9.77 -9.90
C GLU A 36 -13.02 9.95 -8.42
N GLN A 37 -13.63 10.92 -7.74
CA GLN A 37 -13.46 11.10 -6.29
C GLN A 37 -13.90 9.86 -5.50
N ASN A 38 -14.99 9.21 -5.92
CA ASN A 38 -15.45 7.95 -5.30
C ASN A 38 -14.49 6.79 -5.58
N SER A 39 -14.02 6.65 -6.82
CA SER A 39 -12.98 5.69 -7.20
C SER A 39 -11.71 5.86 -6.33
N ILE A 40 -11.26 7.10 -6.15
CA ILE A 40 -10.08 7.39 -5.31
C ILE A 40 -10.34 7.02 -3.84
N LEU A 41 -11.53 7.32 -3.32
CA LEU A 41 -11.93 6.91 -1.96
C LEU A 41 -11.88 5.39 -1.78
N GLU A 42 -12.32 4.62 -2.77
CA GLU A 42 -12.23 3.15 -2.75
C GLU A 42 -10.77 2.67 -2.67
N LEU A 43 -9.87 3.28 -3.46
CA LEU A 43 -8.43 2.98 -3.40
C LEU A 43 -7.84 3.33 -2.01
N GLN A 44 -8.22 4.47 -1.45
CA GLN A 44 -7.77 4.90 -0.12
C GLN A 44 -8.23 3.94 0.99
N LEU A 45 -9.48 3.44 0.92
CA LEU A 45 -9.99 2.42 1.82
C LEU A 45 -9.25 1.09 1.66
N TYR A 46 -8.94 0.71 0.42
CA TYR A 46 -8.17 -0.50 0.14
C TYR A 46 -6.75 -0.40 0.70
N LEU A 47 -6.08 0.73 0.50
CA LEU A 47 -4.77 1.03 1.07
C LEU A 47 -4.81 1.03 2.61
N GLN A 48 -5.92 1.43 3.21
CA GLN A 48 -6.11 1.41 4.67
C GLN A 48 -6.10 -0.01 5.20
N ASN A 49 -6.78 -0.90 4.49
CA ASN A 49 -6.81 -2.32 4.81
C ASN A 49 -5.41 -2.95 4.67
N ILE A 50 -4.62 -2.55 3.66
CA ILE A 50 -3.22 -2.96 3.53
C ILE A 50 -2.39 -2.44 4.70
N CYS A 51 -2.53 -1.16 5.07
CA CYS A 51 -1.83 -0.57 6.20
C CYS A 51 -2.13 -1.33 7.51
N HIS A 52 -3.41 -1.58 7.79
CA HIS A 52 -3.83 -2.36 8.96
C HIS A 52 -3.27 -3.79 8.95
N LEU A 53 -3.35 -4.48 7.82
CA LEU A 53 -2.80 -5.82 7.69
C LEU A 53 -1.28 -5.83 7.88
N THR A 54 -0.59 -4.81 7.37
CA THR A 54 0.85 -4.61 7.58
C THR A 54 1.12 -4.42 9.08
N ARG A 55 0.38 -3.54 9.76
CA ARG A 55 0.56 -3.33 11.21
C ARG A 55 0.32 -4.61 12.00
N THR A 56 -0.66 -5.42 11.64
CA THR A 56 -0.89 -6.72 12.27
C THR A 56 0.26 -7.68 12.01
N ALA A 57 0.76 -7.76 10.77
CA ALA A 57 1.88 -8.61 10.39
C ALA A 57 3.20 -8.25 11.08
N TYR A 58 3.40 -6.97 11.36
CA TYR A 58 4.59 -6.44 12.00
C TYR A 58 4.35 -6.02 13.46
N SER A 59 3.18 -6.32 14.04
CA SER A 59 2.82 -5.99 15.44
C SER A 59 3.75 -6.66 16.45
N SER A 60 4.36 -7.77 16.02
CA SER A 60 5.46 -8.48 16.65
C SER A 60 6.55 -8.66 15.59
N PHE A 61 7.74 -9.11 16.00
CA PHE A 61 8.76 -9.51 15.04
C PHE A 61 8.17 -10.49 14.02
N ILE A 62 8.32 -10.19 12.73
CA ILE A 62 7.81 -11.03 11.67
C ILE A 62 8.58 -12.37 11.67
N THR A 63 7.85 -13.46 11.85
CA THR A 63 8.37 -14.82 11.98
C THR A 63 7.85 -15.72 10.87
N LEU A 64 8.28 -16.98 10.84
CA LEU A 64 7.75 -17.99 9.92
C LEU A 64 6.21 -18.13 10.04
N LYS A 65 5.66 -17.97 11.25
CA LYS A 65 4.20 -18.07 11.50
C LYS A 65 3.39 -16.97 10.82
N SER A 66 4.00 -15.81 10.55
CA SER A 66 3.36 -14.69 9.83
C SER A 66 3.40 -14.84 8.31
N ARG A 67 4.05 -15.88 7.76
CA ARG A 67 4.17 -16.09 6.31
C ARG A 67 2.82 -16.08 5.57
N PRO A 68 1.75 -16.76 6.02
CA PRO A 68 0.46 -16.71 5.32
C PRO A 68 -0.11 -15.28 5.24
N MET A 69 0.12 -14.47 6.27
CA MET A 69 -0.33 -13.08 6.32
C MET A 69 0.53 -12.18 5.44
N LEU A 70 1.84 -12.44 5.33
CA LEU A 70 2.73 -11.76 4.40
C LEU A 70 2.34 -12.06 2.94
N GLU A 71 2.05 -13.32 2.61
CA GLU A 71 1.54 -13.69 1.28
C GLU A 71 0.18 -13.05 0.97
N GLN A 72 -0.70 -12.95 1.97
CA GLN A 72 -1.96 -12.23 1.83
C GLN A 72 -1.71 -10.73 1.55
N LEU A 73 -0.75 -10.14 2.24
CA LEU A 73 -0.36 -8.74 2.05
C LEU A 73 0.22 -8.49 0.65
N MET A 74 1.05 -9.41 0.14
CA MET A 74 1.55 -9.38 -1.23
C MET A 74 0.41 -9.45 -2.25
N ARG A 75 -0.53 -10.40 -2.08
CA ARG A 75 -1.70 -10.53 -2.98
C ARG A 75 -2.56 -9.28 -2.99
N LYS A 76 -2.80 -8.67 -1.82
CA LYS A 76 -3.55 -7.41 -1.70
C LYS A 76 -2.81 -6.25 -2.35
N SER A 77 -1.51 -6.14 -2.11
CA SER A 77 -0.69 -5.08 -2.71
C SER A 77 -0.68 -5.17 -4.24
N PHE A 78 -0.52 -6.38 -4.80
CA PHE A 78 -0.65 -6.60 -6.24
C PHE A 78 -2.04 -6.24 -6.78
N SER A 79 -3.11 -6.58 -6.04
CA SER A 79 -4.46 -6.19 -6.42
C SER A 79 -4.65 -4.67 -6.43
N LEU A 80 -4.07 -3.95 -5.47
CA LEU A 80 -4.13 -2.49 -5.41
C LEU A 80 -3.39 -1.86 -6.58
N GLU A 81 -2.20 -2.36 -6.92
CA GLU A 81 -1.42 -1.91 -8.08
C GLU A 81 -2.24 -2.02 -9.38
N ARG A 82 -2.91 -3.15 -9.58
CA ARG A 82 -3.80 -3.34 -10.75
C ARG A 82 -5.01 -2.41 -10.76
N GLN A 83 -5.58 -2.11 -9.59
CA GLN A 83 -6.71 -1.19 -9.48
C GLN A 83 -6.27 0.26 -9.74
N LEU A 84 -5.09 0.65 -9.25
CA LEU A 84 -4.47 1.95 -9.54
C LEU A 84 -4.27 2.13 -11.05
N ASP A 85 -3.59 1.18 -11.71
CA ASP A 85 -3.34 1.23 -13.16
C ASP A 85 -4.66 1.27 -13.97
N ALA A 86 -5.67 0.48 -13.57
CA ALA A 86 -6.97 0.50 -14.23
C ALA A 86 -7.70 1.85 -14.07
N MET A 87 -7.65 2.44 -12.88
CA MET A 87 -8.26 3.75 -12.62
C MET A 87 -7.52 4.88 -13.32
N ALA A 88 -6.19 4.87 -13.31
CA ALA A 88 -5.36 5.84 -14.02
C ALA A 88 -5.69 5.87 -15.51
N LYS A 89 -5.86 4.69 -16.13
CA LYS A 89 -6.30 4.57 -17.53
C LYS A 89 -7.73 5.03 -17.74
N HIS A 90 -8.65 4.66 -16.85
CA HIS A 90 -10.06 5.00 -16.98
C HIS A 90 -10.33 6.51 -16.86
N HIS A 91 -9.58 7.19 -15.98
CA HIS A 91 -9.72 8.61 -15.69
C HIS A 91 -8.63 9.47 -16.37
N GLU A 92 -7.83 8.90 -17.27
CA GLU A 92 -6.78 9.60 -18.03
C GLU A 92 -5.83 10.41 -17.14
N TRP A 93 -5.38 9.80 -16.03
CA TRP A 93 -4.44 10.45 -15.13
C TRP A 93 -3.14 10.82 -15.85
N LEU A 94 -2.62 12.01 -15.52
CA LEU A 94 -1.32 12.46 -16.02
C LEU A 94 -0.23 11.44 -15.71
N GLU A 95 0.58 11.13 -16.72
CA GLU A 95 1.61 10.09 -16.71
C GLU A 95 2.56 10.21 -15.50
N ASP A 96 2.95 11.42 -15.11
CA ASP A 96 3.85 11.65 -13.96
C ASP A 96 3.23 11.16 -12.63
N SER A 97 1.97 11.52 -12.37
CA SER A 97 1.30 11.14 -11.13
C SER A 97 1.01 9.65 -11.01
N ASP A 98 0.58 9.01 -12.10
CA ASP A 98 0.36 7.56 -12.16
C ASP A 98 1.69 6.81 -12.00
N THR A 99 2.73 7.25 -12.70
CA THR A 99 4.09 6.71 -12.57
C THR A 99 4.62 6.80 -11.14
N GLN A 100 4.37 7.91 -10.45
CA GLN A 100 4.77 8.07 -9.05
C GLN A 100 4.03 7.10 -8.12
N MET A 101 2.72 6.89 -8.32
CA MET A 101 1.93 5.92 -7.54
C MET A 101 2.41 4.49 -7.78
N LEU A 102 2.55 4.08 -9.04
CA LEU A 102 3.04 2.74 -9.41
C LEU A 102 4.46 2.49 -8.87
N LYS A 103 5.32 3.52 -8.86
CA LYS A 103 6.64 3.45 -8.21
C LYS A 103 6.55 3.14 -6.72
N GLN A 104 5.63 3.77 -5.99
CA GLN A 104 5.44 3.47 -4.57
C GLN A 104 4.93 2.03 -4.35
N MET A 105 4.04 1.55 -5.21
CA MET A 105 3.58 0.15 -5.19
C MET A 105 4.72 -0.83 -5.42
N GLY A 106 5.62 -0.54 -6.38
CA GLY A 106 6.82 -1.33 -6.61
C GLY A 106 7.71 -1.44 -5.37
N ILE A 107 7.95 -0.33 -4.67
CA ILE A 107 8.74 -0.32 -3.42
C ILE A 107 8.07 -1.19 -2.34
N ILE A 108 6.75 -1.13 -2.20
CA ILE A 108 5.99 -1.98 -1.27
C ILE A 108 6.19 -3.45 -1.65
N MET A 109 5.97 -3.80 -2.92
CA MET A 109 6.08 -5.18 -3.40
C MET A 109 7.50 -5.74 -3.24
N ASP A 110 8.54 -4.96 -3.49
CA ASP A 110 9.93 -5.35 -3.29
C ASP A 110 10.25 -5.61 -1.82
N ALA A 111 9.77 -4.75 -0.93
CA ALA A 111 9.95 -4.92 0.51
C ALA A 111 9.25 -6.19 1.01
N LEU A 112 8.00 -6.43 0.61
CA LEU A 112 7.25 -7.63 1.00
C LEU A 112 7.87 -8.92 0.43
N SER A 113 8.32 -8.88 -0.83
CA SER A 113 8.95 -10.02 -1.49
C SER A 113 10.29 -10.36 -0.85
N SER A 114 11.08 -9.36 -0.49
CA SER A 114 12.36 -9.54 0.21
C SER A 114 12.15 -10.18 1.59
N GLU A 115 11.13 -9.73 2.32
CA GLU A 115 10.79 -10.28 3.62
C GLU A 115 10.32 -11.74 3.50
N ASN A 116 9.55 -12.06 2.46
CA ASN A 116 9.07 -13.42 2.22
C ASN A 116 10.21 -14.39 1.86
N LYS A 117 11.20 -13.91 1.09
CA LYS A 117 12.43 -14.66 0.81
C LYS A 117 13.22 -14.93 2.09
N ARG A 118 13.44 -13.90 2.92
CA ARG A 118 14.12 -14.01 4.22
C ARG A 118 13.48 -15.05 5.15
N LEU A 119 12.17 -15.26 5.04
CA LEU A 119 11.42 -16.26 5.82
C LEU A 119 11.38 -17.64 5.14
N SER A 120 11.82 -17.77 3.89
CA SER A 120 11.83 -19.03 3.15
C SER A 120 13.20 -19.73 3.17
N ASP A 121 14.26 -18.97 3.44
CA ASP A 121 15.64 -19.44 3.67
C ASP A 121 15.84 -19.92 5.12
#